data_AF-A0A1M3FA81-F1
#
_entry.id   AF-A0A1M3FA81-F1
#
_cell.length_a   1.000
_cell.length_b   1.000
_cell.length_c   1.000
_cell.angle_alpha   90.00
_cell.angle_beta   90.00
_cell.angle_gamma   90.00
#
_symmetry.space_group_name_H-M   'P 1'
#
loop_
_entity.id
_entity.type
_entity.pdbx_description
1 polymer ?
#
loop_
_entity_poly.entity_id
_entity_poly.type
_entity_poly.pdbx_seq_one_letter_code
_entity_poly.pdbx_strand_id
1 'polypeptide(L)'
;MPTMSARLTVYELAREYGVPSRSVLQVINSTPHLAGARSASSRLTDAQVREVRLLLDGRAERPAGAPERAETSQGHESPESTIHGGPVSEIKPEESTADRQAATPDSVRHELEALVRQAFDRARESGKEDWRHMSTAVLKNRLSQILGEKFDQGRFGYERMTDLVQDLPDVLAVDDTRRPPVLYLLPEPPRAPSGVAEDAITIDESITVRPDLWAATIDYASGEPYFLVGGTARPSSRIEGSPDIPVPLPTITQEVLDAWRADFAESIERMHGVDDEDVRARAQVWLNERRGTRALPGVLQGLWNLYLKRAVVARLRDWYAGADLPVPANLTIERKVARTQPRPSEESRLREALIATIRRMSPDELKAVQLPASALLHVLP
;
A
#
# COMPACT_ATOMS: atom_id res chain seq x y z
N MET A 1 2.83 34.82 -41.04
CA MET A 1 2.41 34.20 -39.77
C MET A 1 3.01 32.81 -39.72
N PRO A 2 4.09 32.56 -38.94
CA PRO A 2 4.62 31.21 -38.78
C PRO A 2 3.61 30.39 -37.96
N THR A 3 3.12 29.29 -38.52
CA THR A 3 2.30 28.30 -37.79
C THR A 3 3.11 27.75 -36.62
N MET A 4 2.64 27.97 -35.39
CA MET A 4 3.22 27.31 -34.22
C MET A 4 2.91 25.81 -34.32
N SER A 5 3.84 25.03 -34.84
CA SER A 5 3.74 23.57 -34.85
C SER A 5 3.57 23.06 -33.42
N ALA A 6 2.56 22.22 -33.22
CA ALA A 6 2.32 21.55 -31.95
C ALA A 6 3.45 20.54 -31.69
N ARG A 7 4.23 20.76 -30.62
CA ARG A 7 5.27 19.82 -30.18
C ARG A 7 4.61 18.60 -29.53
N LEU A 8 4.77 17.43 -30.14
CA LEU A 8 4.32 16.15 -29.58
C LEU A 8 5.25 15.70 -28.44
N THR A 9 4.66 15.04 -27.44
CA THR A 9 5.39 14.30 -26.42
C THR A 9 5.73 12.89 -26.89
N VAL A 10 6.72 12.25 -26.26
CA VAL A 10 7.07 10.83 -26.51
C VAL A 10 5.85 9.92 -26.34
N TYR A 11 5.03 10.18 -25.33
CA TYR A 11 3.78 9.43 -25.07
C TYR A 11 2.77 9.56 -26.22
N GLU A 12 2.54 10.77 -26.72
CA GLU A 12 1.61 11.00 -27.83
C GLU A 12 2.10 10.32 -29.12
N LEU A 13 3.40 10.36 -29.39
CA LEU A 13 4.01 9.68 -30.52
C LEU A 13 3.94 8.14 -30.38
N ALA A 14 4.14 7.62 -29.18
CA ALA A 14 3.99 6.18 -28.89
C ALA A 14 2.55 5.71 -29.10
N ARG A 15 1.57 6.52 -28.65
CA ARG A 15 0.14 6.27 -28.85
C ARG A 15 -0.25 6.29 -30.33
N GLU A 16 0.31 7.20 -31.13
CA GLU A 16 0.08 7.28 -32.58
C GLU A 16 0.51 5.99 -33.30
N TYR A 17 1.62 5.38 -32.86
CA TYR A 17 2.19 4.16 -33.45
C TYR A 17 1.70 2.86 -32.81
N GLY A 18 0.85 2.92 -31.77
CA GLY A 18 0.38 1.74 -31.04
C GLY A 18 1.51 0.95 -30.35
N VAL A 19 2.59 1.62 -29.94
CA VAL A 19 3.75 1.00 -29.26
C VAL A 19 3.92 1.54 -27.84
N PRO A 20 4.55 0.79 -26.92
CA PRO A 20 4.89 1.31 -25.61
C PRO A 20 5.84 2.51 -25.69
N SER A 21 5.67 3.50 -24.80
CA SER A 21 6.56 4.69 -24.73
C SER A 21 8.04 4.34 -24.57
N ARG A 22 8.33 3.20 -23.91
CA ARG A 22 9.69 2.66 -23.74
C ARG A 22 10.35 2.31 -25.08
N SER A 23 9.60 1.80 -26.05
CA SER A 23 10.12 1.48 -27.38
C SER A 23 10.55 2.75 -28.13
N VAL A 24 9.77 3.82 -28.00
CA VAL A 24 10.11 5.14 -28.56
C VAL A 24 11.34 5.74 -27.87
N LEU A 25 11.39 5.68 -26.53
CA LEU A 25 12.58 6.12 -25.77
C LEU A 25 13.83 5.33 -26.14
N GLN A 26 13.71 4.03 -26.37
CA GLN A 26 14.83 3.20 -26.79
C GLN A 26 15.35 3.62 -28.18
N VAL A 27 14.47 3.94 -29.13
CA VAL A 27 14.86 4.48 -30.45
C VAL A 27 15.58 5.83 -30.30
N ILE A 28 15.06 6.72 -29.45
CA ILE A 28 15.67 8.03 -29.19
C ILE A 28 17.06 7.86 -28.53
N ASN A 29 17.18 7.00 -27.51
CA ASN A 29 18.42 6.79 -26.78
C ASN A 29 19.49 6.04 -27.59
N SER A 30 19.08 5.24 -28.58
CA SER A 30 20.00 4.54 -29.48
C SER A 30 20.43 5.39 -30.68
N THR A 31 19.89 6.60 -30.82
CA THR A 31 20.20 7.51 -31.94
C THR A 31 20.95 8.75 -31.40
N PRO A 32 22.27 8.84 -31.58
CA PRO A 32 23.13 9.80 -30.88
C PRO A 32 22.69 11.27 -30.96
N HIS A 33 22.11 11.70 -32.08
CA HIS A 33 21.69 13.08 -32.32
C HIS A 33 20.23 13.38 -31.92
N LEU A 34 19.47 12.36 -31.47
CA LEU A 34 18.14 12.54 -30.87
C LEU A 34 18.19 12.69 -29.34
N ALA A 35 19.38 12.65 -28.74
CA ALA A 35 19.58 12.71 -27.30
C ALA A 35 18.91 13.95 -26.67
N GLY A 36 18.10 13.73 -25.63
CA GLY A 36 17.47 14.82 -24.88
C GLY A 36 16.14 14.46 -24.22
N ALA A 37 15.38 13.52 -24.78
CA ALA A 37 14.16 13.00 -24.16
C ALA A 37 14.51 11.96 -23.09
N ARG A 38 14.17 12.24 -21.82
CA ARG A 38 14.47 11.37 -20.68
C ARG A 38 13.24 10.66 -20.10
N SER A 39 12.06 11.00 -20.59
CA SER A 39 10.78 10.52 -20.07
C SER A 39 9.70 10.49 -21.15
N ALA A 40 8.62 9.75 -20.88
CA ALA A 40 7.43 9.73 -21.75
C ALA A 40 6.78 11.12 -21.94
N SER A 41 6.97 12.02 -20.98
CA SER A 41 6.47 13.40 -21.02
C SER A 41 7.41 14.39 -21.73
N SER A 42 8.58 13.95 -22.18
CA SER A 42 9.54 14.81 -22.88
C SER A 42 8.94 15.28 -24.22
N ARG A 43 8.97 16.60 -24.46
CA ARG A 43 8.51 17.20 -25.72
C ARG A 43 9.59 17.06 -26.80
N LEU A 44 9.19 16.59 -27.96
CA LEU A 44 10.05 16.44 -29.13
C LEU A 44 9.90 17.66 -30.04
N THR A 45 11.00 18.03 -30.70
CA THR A 45 10.97 18.99 -31.81
C THR A 45 10.42 18.31 -33.07
N ASP A 46 9.89 19.07 -34.02
CA ASP A 46 9.38 18.54 -35.29
C ASP A 46 10.43 17.70 -36.05
N ALA A 47 11.70 18.08 -35.95
CA ALA A 47 12.81 17.32 -36.53
C ALA A 47 12.97 15.96 -35.87
N GLN A 48 12.94 15.91 -34.53
CA GLN A 48 13.01 14.66 -33.77
C GLN A 48 11.79 13.78 -34.02
N VAL A 49 10.58 14.36 -34.09
CA VAL A 49 9.36 13.60 -34.41
C VAL A 49 9.49 12.94 -35.77
N ARG A 50 9.84 13.69 -36.82
CA ARG A 50 10.00 13.14 -38.18
C ARG A 50 10.99 11.98 -38.23
N GLU A 51 12.09 12.10 -37.51
CA GLU A 51 13.14 11.09 -37.51
C GLU A 51 12.75 9.82 -36.75
N VAL A 52 12.11 9.97 -35.57
CA VAL A 52 11.60 8.82 -34.83
C VAL A 52 10.55 8.06 -35.63
N ARG A 53 9.69 8.77 -36.39
CA ARG A 53 8.72 8.15 -37.31
C ARG A 53 9.40 7.27 -38.35
N LEU A 54 10.40 7.80 -39.06
CA LEU A 54 11.17 7.04 -40.07
C LEU A 54 11.81 5.77 -39.48
N LEU A 55 12.34 5.84 -38.25
CA LEU A 55 12.95 4.70 -37.58
C LEU A 55 11.93 3.65 -37.13
N LEU A 56 10.72 4.06 -36.73
CA LEU A 56 9.63 3.15 -36.36
C LEU A 56 9.03 2.48 -37.61
N ASP A 57 8.81 3.24 -38.68
CA ASP A 57 8.30 2.73 -39.97
C ASP A 57 9.28 1.69 -40.57
N GLY A 58 10.59 1.99 -40.57
CA GLY A 58 11.61 1.06 -41.06
C GLY A 58 11.77 -0.22 -40.23
N ARG A 59 11.29 -0.25 -38.99
CA ARG A 59 11.22 -1.48 -38.17
C ARG A 59 9.97 -2.31 -38.46
N ALA A 60 8.85 -1.66 -38.80
CA ALA A 60 7.62 -2.34 -39.20
C ALA A 60 7.78 -3.09 -40.53
N GLU A 61 8.66 -2.62 -41.41
CA GLU A 61 8.94 -3.25 -42.71
C GLU A 61 9.95 -4.42 -42.67
N ARG A 62 10.52 -4.77 -41.51
CA ARG A 62 11.31 -6.02 -41.40
C ARG A 62 10.34 -7.20 -41.21
N PRO A 63 10.12 -8.06 -42.22
CA PRO A 63 9.33 -9.27 -42.02
C PRO A 63 10.03 -10.13 -40.96
N ALA A 64 9.28 -10.52 -39.93
CA ALA A 64 9.71 -11.46 -38.90
C ALA A 64 10.04 -12.82 -39.55
N GLY A 65 11.29 -13.01 -39.96
CA GLY A 65 11.78 -14.21 -40.62
C GLY A 65 12.95 -14.83 -39.87
N ALA A 66 12.65 -15.88 -39.10
CA ALA A 66 13.47 -17.06 -38.74
C ALA A 66 13.38 -17.38 -37.23
N PRO A 67 12.56 -18.37 -36.82
CA PRO A 67 12.62 -18.93 -35.48
C PRO A 67 13.81 -19.88 -35.35
N GLU A 68 14.62 -19.64 -34.32
CA GLU A 68 15.67 -20.54 -33.84
C GLU A 68 15.00 -21.78 -33.25
N ARG A 69 15.26 -22.94 -33.85
CA ARG A 69 14.73 -24.25 -33.44
C ARG A 69 15.34 -24.66 -32.09
N ALA A 70 14.50 -24.91 -31.10
CA ALA A 70 14.81 -25.80 -29.99
C ALA A 70 13.83 -26.98 -30.02
N GLU A 71 14.39 -28.17 -30.28
CA GLU A 71 13.73 -29.47 -30.26
C GLU A 71 13.64 -29.99 -28.83
N THR A 72 12.45 -30.44 -28.39
CA THR A 72 12.22 -31.61 -27.52
C THR A 72 10.71 -31.84 -27.42
N SER A 73 10.17 -32.80 -28.18
CA SER A 73 9.78 -34.16 -27.73
C SER A 73 8.52 -34.19 -26.84
N GLN A 74 7.38 -34.61 -27.42
CA GLN A 74 6.66 -35.88 -27.12
C GLN A 74 6.23 -36.00 -25.65
N GLY A 75 4.96 -36.13 -25.25
CA GLY A 75 3.82 -36.77 -25.88
C GLY A 75 3.17 -37.67 -24.82
N HIS A 76 1.97 -37.33 -24.33
CA HIS A 76 1.13 -38.27 -23.59
C HIS A 76 -0.34 -37.87 -23.71
N GLU A 77 -1.10 -38.72 -24.41
CA GLU A 77 -2.55 -38.70 -24.54
C GLU A 77 -3.19 -39.50 -23.39
N SER A 78 -4.48 -39.18 -23.15
CA SER A 78 -5.54 -39.93 -22.46
C SER A 78 -5.98 -39.37 -21.09
N PRO A 79 -7.24 -39.61 -20.66
CA PRO A 79 -8.47 -39.56 -21.44
C PRO A 79 -9.58 -38.73 -20.78
N GLU A 80 -10.66 -38.55 -21.54
CA GLU A 80 -11.96 -37.99 -21.15
C GLU A 80 -12.51 -38.62 -19.87
N SER A 81 -12.90 -37.77 -18.91
CA SER A 81 -13.71 -38.16 -17.74
C SER A 81 -15.05 -37.45 -17.81
N THR A 82 -16.06 -38.19 -18.27
CA THR A 82 -17.48 -37.86 -18.19
C THR A 82 -17.92 -37.85 -16.72
N ILE A 83 -18.28 -36.69 -16.17
CA ILE A 83 -18.88 -36.58 -14.84
C ILE A 83 -20.41 -36.52 -14.98
N HIS A 84 -21.07 -37.52 -14.41
CA HIS A 84 -22.52 -37.59 -14.23
C HIS A 84 -23.02 -36.51 -13.26
N GLY A 85 -24.04 -35.76 -13.69
CA GLY A 85 -24.83 -34.89 -12.83
C GLY A 85 -25.77 -35.69 -11.92
N GLY A 86 -25.61 -35.52 -10.61
CA GLY A 86 -26.56 -35.94 -9.58
C GLY A 86 -27.41 -34.75 -9.10
N PRO A 87 -28.62 -35.01 -8.58
CA PRO A 87 -29.60 -33.96 -8.26
C PRO A 87 -29.20 -33.14 -7.02
N VAL A 88 -29.40 -31.83 -7.15
CA VAL A 88 -29.21 -30.82 -6.10
C VAL A 88 -30.25 -31.04 -5.00
N SER A 89 -29.80 -31.42 -3.80
CA SER A 89 -30.62 -31.39 -2.60
C SER A 89 -30.85 -29.94 -2.17
N GLU A 90 -32.12 -29.56 -2.13
CA GLU A 90 -32.65 -28.30 -1.63
C GLU A 90 -32.44 -28.23 -0.11
N ILE A 91 -31.36 -27.58 0.33
CA ILE A 91 -31.13 -27.27 1.74
C ILE A 91 -31.93 -26.00 2.06
N LYS A 92 -33.03 -26.17 2.79
CA LYS A 92 -33.72 -25.06 3.45
C LYS A 92 -32.81 -24.47 4.54
N PRO A 93 -32.57 -23.15 4.57
CA PRO A 93 -31.89 -22.53 5.70
C PRO A 93 -32.85 -22.47 6.88
N GLU A 94 -32.57 -23.24 7.93
CA GLU A 94 -33.14 -22.97 9.25
C GLU A 94 -32.43 -21.75 9.84
N GLU A 95 -33.18 -20.66 10.04
CA GLU A 95 -32.76 -19.48 10.79
C GLU A 95 -32.51 -19.87 12.26
N SER A 96 -31.28 -20.26 12.57
CA SER A 96 -30.80 -20.37 13.95
C SER A 96 -30.50 -18.98 14.50
N THR A 97 -31.49 -18.36 15.15
CA THR A 97 -31.37 -17.08 15.86
C THR A 97 -30.70 -17.19 17.24
N ALA A 98 -30.08 -18.33 17.57
CA ALA A 98 -29.61 -18.63 18.93
C ALA A 98 -28.13 -18.30 19.22
N ASP A 99 -27.29 -18.06 18.21
CA ASP A 99 -25.86 -17.73 18.39
C ASP A 99 -25.53 -16.30 17.92
N ARG A 100 -26.08 -15.30 18.62
CA ARG A 100 -25.47 -13.96 18.69
C ARG A 100 -24.67 -13.86 19.99
N GLN A 101 -23.66 -14.73 20.14
CA GLN A 101 -22.58 -14.44 21.08
C GLN A 101 -21.95 -13.12 20.64
N ALA A 102 -21.80 -12.18 21.58
CA ALA A 102 -21.30 -10.85 21.31
C ALA A 102 -19.89 -10.94 20.70
N ALA A 103 -19.81 -10.84 19.38
CA ALA A 103 -18.55 -10.80 18.67
C ALA A 103 -17.72 -9.67 19.27
N THR A 104 -16.51 -10.00 19.76
CA THR A 104 -15.57 -8.99 20.23
C THR A 104 -15.28 -8.03 19.07
N PRO A 105 -15.09 -6.72 19.32
CA PRO A 105 -14.78 -5.75 18.28
C PRO A 105 -13.64 -6.19 17.34
N ASP A 106 -12.63 -6.87 17.88
CA ASP A 106 -11.51 -7.40 17.12
C ASP A 106 -11.92 -8.48 16.12
N SER A 107 -12.84 -9.37 16.49
CA SER A 107 -13.33 -10.44 15.60
C SER A 107 -14.10 -9.86 14.41
N VAL A 108 -14.94 -8.85 14.66
CA VAL A 108 -15.71 -8.15 13.61
C VAL A 108 -14.75 -7.45 12.64
N ARG A 109 -13.69 -6.83 13.17
CA ARG A 109 -12.66 -6.21 12.35
C ARG A 109 -11.92 -7.21 11.47
N HIS A 110 -11.48 -8.35 12.03
CA HIS A 110 -10.78 -9.39 11.24
C HIS A 110 -11.67 -9.97 10.14
N GLU A 111 -12.96 -10.22 10.42
CA GLU A 111 -13.93 -10.65 9.42
C GLU A 111 -14.05 -9.62 8.28
N LEU A 112 -14.16 -8.34 8.62
CA LEU A 112 -14.26 -7.26 7.66
C LEU A 112 -12.99 -7.13 6.80
N GLU A 113 -11.80 -7.23 7.40
CA GLU A 113 -10.53 -7.22 6.69
C GLU A 113 -10.44 -8.37 5.67
N ALA A 114 -10.87 -9.57 6.06
CA ALA A 114 -10.93 -10.74 5.17
C ALA A 114 -11.89 -10.52 3.99
N LEU A 115 -13.08 -9.96 4.26
CA LEU A 115 -14.06 -9.64 3.21
C LEU A 115 -13.52 -8.59 2.22
N VAL A 116 -12.84 -7.56 2.72
CA VAL A 116 -12.21 -6.54 1.88
C VAL A 116 -11.15 -7.17 0.99
N ARG A 117 -10.24 -7.99 1.53
CA ARG A 117 -9.21 -8.68 0.73
C ARG A 117 -9.85 -9.56 -0.34
N GLN A 118 -10.87 -10.35 0.02
CA GLN A 118 -11.60 -11.20 -0.92
C GLN A 118 -12.29 -10.38 -2.04
N ALA A 119 -12.75 -9.16 -1.77
CA ALA A 119 -13.31 -8.27 -2.78
C ALA A 119 -12.29 -7.82 -3.82
N PHE A 120 -11.05 -7.55 -3.40
CA PHE A 120 -9.95 -7.26 -4.31
C PHE A 120 -9.46 -8.51 -5.06
N ASP A 121 -9.44 -9.68 -4.43
CA ASP A 121 -9.08 -10.94 -5.10
C ASP A 121 -10.07 -11.28 -6.21
N ARG A 122 -11.39 -11.14 -5.98
CA ARG A 122 -12.40 -11.27 -7.05
C ARG A 122 -12.22 -10.24 -8.15
N ALA A 123 -11.75 -9.03 -7.84
CA ALA A 123 -11.42 -8.04 -8.86
C ALA A 123 -10.21 -8.49 -9.69
N ARG A 124 -9.19 -9.10 -9.06
CA ARG A 124 -8.03 -9.68 -9.72
C ARG A 124 -8.41 -10.81 -10.67
N GLU A 125 -9.23 -11.75 -10.19
CA GLU A 125 -9.73 -12.89 -10.96
C GLU A 125 -10.55 -12.46 -12.19
N SER A 126 -11.17 -11.27 -12.15
CA SER A 126 -11.89 -10.72 -13.30
C SER A 126 -10.98 -10.24 -14.45
N GLY A 127 -9.65 -10.32 -14.29
CA GLY A 127 -8.68 -10.00 -15.35
C GLY A 127 -8.50 -8.51 -15.62
N LYS A 128 -8.99 -7.63 -14.74
CA LYS A 128 -8.77 -6.19 -14.86
C LYS A 128 -7.35 -5.84 -14.39
N GLU A 129 -6.59 -5.12 -15.20
CA GLU A 129 -5.24 -4.64 -14.85
C GLU A 129 -5.27 -3.79 -13.56
N ASP A 130 -6.30 -2.96 -13.44
CA ASP A 130 -6.52 -2.02 -12.34
C ASP A 130 -7.18 -2.61 -11.08
N TRP A 131 -7.13 -3.93 -10.88
CA TRP A 131 -7.87 -4.60 -9.80
C TRP A 131 -7.56 -4.13 -8.37
N ARG A 132 -6.38 -3.52 -8.18
CA ARG A 132 -5.87 -3.06 -6.87
C ARG A 132 -6.36 -1.71 -6.43
N HIS A 133 -7.03 -0.99 -7.33
CA HIS A 133 -7.65 0.26 -6.98
C HIS A 133 -9.12 0.20 -7.36
N MET A 134 -9.98 0.62 -6.43
CA MET A 134 -11.40 0.69 -6.69
C MET A 134 -12.04 1.79 -5.87
N SER A 135 -13.14 2.36 -6.36
CA SER A 135 -13.89 3.34 -5.56
C SER A 135 -14.62 2.67 -4.41
N THR A 136 -14.98 3.45 -3.39
CA THR A 136 -15.82 2.99 -2.27
C THR A 136 -17.12 2.33 -2.73
N ALA A 137 -17.72 2.82 -3.81
CA ALA A 137 -18.93 2.23 -4.40
C ALA A 137 -18.66 0.85 -5.02
N VAL A 138 -17.53 0.70 -5.73
CA VAL A 138 -17.14 -0.60 -6.31
C VAL A 138 -16.85 -1.61 -5.20
N LEU A 139 -16.12 -1.21 -4.14
CA LEU A 139 -15.87 -2.08 -2.99
C LEU A 139 -17.19 -2.54 -2.35
N LYS A 140 -18.11 -1.62 -2.07
CA LYS A 140 -19.42 -1.96 -1.50
C LYS A 140 -20.21 -2.95 -2.36
N ASN A 141 -20.18 -2.78 -3.68
CA ASN A 141 -20.83 -3.70 -4.62
C ASN A 141 -20.17 -5.09 -4.58
N ARG A 142 -18.84 -5.17 -4.52
CA ARG A 142 -18.11 -6.44 -4.42
C ARG A 142 -18.39 -7.16 -3.10
N LEU A 143 -18.41 -6.43 -1.99
CA LEU A 143 -18.79 -6.99 -0.68
C LEU A 143 -20.22 -7.56 -0.71
N SER A 144 -21.15 -6.88 -1.38
CA SER A 144 -22.51 -7.39 -1.56
C SER A 144 -22.53 -8.70 -2.37
N GLN A 145 -21.72 -8.80 -3.43
CA GLN A 145 -21.59 -10.03 -4.23
C GLN A 145 -20.94 -11.18 -3.45
N ILE A 146 -20.09 -10.89 -2.47
CA ILE A 146 -19.46 -11.92 -1.64
C ILE A 146 -20.46 -12.49 -0.65
N LEU A 147 -21.21 -11.63 0.03
CA LEU A 147 -22.19 -12.04 1.04
C LEU A 147 -23.47 -12.61 0.45
N GLY A 148 -23.73 -12.42 -0.86
CA GLY A 148 -24.97 -12.85 -1.50
C GLY A 148 -26.19 -12.00 -1.14
N GLU A 149 -25.98 -10.88 -0.43
CA GLU A 149 -27.01 -9.93 -0.02
C GLU A 149 -26.49 -8.50 -0.12
N LYS A 150 -27.37 -7.51 0.10
CA LYS A 150 -26.96 -6.10 0.10
C LYS A 150 -26.04 -5.84 1.30
N PHE A 151 -24.78 -5.48 1.02
CA PHE A 151 -23.84 -5.11 2.07
C PHE A 151 -24.34 -3.88 2.85
N ASP A 152 -24.40 -4.03 4.16
CA ASP A 152 -24.78 -2.98 5.09
C ASP A 152 -23.66 -2.77 6.12
N GLN A 153 -22.97 -1.63 6.01
CA GLN A 153 -21.89 -1.26 6.93
C GLN A 153 -22.36 -1.12 8.38
N GLY A 154 -23.66 -0.89 8.62
CA GLY A 154 -24.23 -0.80 9.96
C GLY A 154 -24.11 -2.10 10.75
N ARG A 155 -24.06 -3.26 10.06
CA ARG A 155 -23.82 -4.57 10.70
C ARG A 155 -22.43 -4.69 11.32
N PHE A 156 -21.49 -3.89 10.83
CA PHE A 156 -20.10 -3.81 11.33
C PHE A 156 -19.90 -2.61 12.27
N GLY A 157 -20.96 -1.89 12.64
CA GLY A 157 -20.88 -0.75 13.56
C GLY A 157 -20.52 0.60 12.92
N TYR A 158 -20.52 0.70 11.59
CA TYR A 158 -20.22 1.96 10.88
C TYR A 158 -21.48 2.61 10.32
N GLU A 159 -21.62 3.93 10.45
CA GLU A 159 -22.72 4.67 9.83
C GLU A 159 -22.51 4.82 8.32
N ARG A 160 -21.27 5.12 7.90
CA ARG A 160 -20.92 5.40 6.51
C ARG A 160 -19.82 4.48 6.00
N MET A 161 -19.86 4.17 4.71
CA MET A 161 -18.80 3.39 4.04
C MET A 161 -17.43 4.07 4.15
N THR A 162 -17.39 5.41 4.21
CA THR A 162 -16.16 6.19 4.40
C THR A 162 -15.51 5.94 5.74
N ASP A 163 -16.31 5.80 6.80
CA ASP A 163 -15.82 5.62 8.16
C ASP A 163 -15.22 4.20 8.28
N LEU A 164 -15.87 3.23 7.65
CA LEU A 164 -15.39 1.85 7.55
C LEU A 164 -14.02 1.78 6.88
N VAL A 165 -13.84 2.38 5.70
CA VAL A 165 -12.55 2.30 4.98
C VAL A 165 -11.45 3.09 5.68
N GLN A 166 -11.79 4.14 6.43
CA GLN A 166 -10.81 4.90 7.23
C GLN A 166 -10.36 4.14 8.49
N ASP A 167 -11.19 3.22 8.99
CA ASP A 167 -10.88 2.38 10.15
C ASP A 167 -10.07 1.12 9.79
N LEU A 168 -9.79 0.92 8.51
CA LEU A 168 -8.93 -0.16 7.99
C LEU A 168 -7.62 0.38 7.37
N PRO A 169 -6.84 1.22 8.08
CA PRO A 169 -5.63 1.83 7.52
C PRO A 169 -4.52 0.80 7.25
N ASP A 170 -4.60 -0.39 7.83
CA ASP A 170 -3.65 -1.49 7.61
C ASP A 170 -3.96 -2.30 6.33
N VAL A 171 -5.18 -2.15 5.79
CA VAL A 171 -5.66 -2.89 4.62
C VAL A 171 -5.93 -1.98 3.43
N LEU A 172 -6.30 -0.73 3.65
CA LEU A 172 -6.66 0.21 2.58
C LEU A 172 -5.94 1.55 2.74
N ALA A 173 -5.33 2.02 1.66
CA ALA A 173 -4.96 3.41 1.50
C ALA A 173 -6.08 4.14 0.77
N VAL A 174 -6.51 5.27 1.31
CA VAL A 174 -7.58 6.10 0.73
C VAL A 174 -6.97 7.33 0.07
N ASP A 175 -7.17 7.48 -1.23
CA ASP A 175 -6.89 8.72 -1.98
C ASP A 175 -8.18 9.54 -2.07
N ASP A 176 -8.24 10.56 -1.22
CA ASP A 176 -9.36 11.50 -1.11
C ASP A 176 -9.24 12.70 -2.07
N THR A 177 -8.16 12.76 -2.86
CA THR A 177 -7.98 13.83 -3.86
C THR A 177 -8.92 13.65 -5.07
N ARG A 178 -9.45 12.44 -5.25
CA ARG A 178 -10.39 12.08 -6.33
C ARG A 178 -11.82 11.98 -5.80
N ARG A 179 -12.79 12.27 -6.67
CA ARG A 179 -14.23 12.09 -6.38
C ARG A 179 -14.85 11.15 -7.43
N PRO A 180 -15.30 9.94 -7.04
CA PRO A 180 -15.26 9.36 -5.69
C PRO A 180 -13.84 9.01 -5.21
N PRO A 181 -13.61 8.89 -3.88
CA PRO A 181 -12.32 8.45 -3.34
C PRO A 181 -11.91 7.10 -3.91
N VAL A 182 -10.62 6.97 -4.20
CA VAL A 182 -10.03 5.72 -4.71
C VAL A 182 -9.36 4.99 -3.55
N LEU A 183 -9.71 3.72 -3.39
CA LEU A 183 -9.14 2.84 -2.39
C LEU A 183 -8.06 2.00 -3.05
N TYR A 184 -6.89 1.95 -2.45
CA TYR A 184 -5.81 1.05 -2.84
C TYR A 184 -5.73 -0.05 -1.80
N LEU A 185 -5.82 -1.31 -2.24
CA LEU A 185 -5.50 -2.42 -1.34
C LEU A 185 -4.05 -2.28 -0.94
N LEU A 186 -3.83 -2.03 0.36
CA LEU A 186 -2.50 -2.12 0.90
C LEU A 186 -2.06 -3.57 0.85
N PRO A 187 -0.84 -3.78 0.37
CA PRO A 187 -0.32 -5.12 0.37
C PRO A 187 -0.26 -5.63 1.80
N GLU A 188 -0.57 -6.92 1.97
CA GLU A 188 -0.46 -7.54 3.28
C GLU A 188 0.96 -7.28 3.79
N PRO A 189 1.11 -6.64 4.97
CA PRO A 189 2.43 -6.27 5.43
C PRO A 189 3.33 -7.50 5.40
N PRO A 190 4.55 -7.38 4.85
CA PRO A 190 5.43 -8.51 4.66
C PRO A 190 5.46 -9.32 5.95
N ARG A 191 5.25 -10.63 5.81
CA ARG A 191 5.44 -11.56 6.93
C ARG A 191 6.80 -11.25 7.54
N ALA A 192 6.90 -11.37 8.86
CA ALA A 192 8.18 -11.22 9.55
C ALA A 192 9.26 -12.04 8.81
N PRO A 193 10.53 -11.60 8.87
CA PRO A 193 11.64 -12.31 8.22
C PRO A 193 11.53 -13.82 8.42
N SER A 194 11.82 -14.59 7.37
CA SER A 194 11.70 -16.06 7.39
C SER A 194 12.44 -16.64 8.61
N GLY A 195 11.70 -17.36 9.48
CA GLY A 195 12.24 -17.93 10.72
C GLY A 195 11.58 -17.45 12.00
N VAL A 196 10.72 -16.42 11.92
CA VAL A 196 9.92 -15.94 13.06
C VAL A 196 8.55 -16.63 13.05
N ALA A 197 8.13 -17.21 14.19
CA ALA A 197 6.83 -17.88 14.32
C ALA A 197 5.66 -16.94 14.01
N GLU A 198 4.72 -17.39 13.17
CA GLU A 198 3.57 -16.59 12.66
C GLU A 198 2.59 -16.17 13.76
N ASP A 199 2.48 -16.93 14.84
CA ASP A 199 1.39 -16.79 15.83
C ASP A 199 1.53 -15.60 16.79
N ALA A 200 2.60 -14.81 16.72
CA ALA A 200 3.05 -14.14 17.92
C ALA A 200 2.63 -12.65 18.05
N ILE A 201 2.33 -11.91 16.98
CA ILE A 201 2.07 -10.46 17.13
C ILE A 201 1.27 -9.82 15.99
N THR A 202 0.03 -9.45 16.30
CA THR A 202 -0.71 -8.41 15.58
C THR A 202 -0.10 -7.05 15.91
N ILE A 203 1.09 -6.73 15.37
CA ILE A 203 1.59 -5.35 15.43
C ILE A 203 0.77 -4.55 14.42
N ASP A 204 0.02 -3.59 14.93
CA ASP A 204 -0.63 -2.53 14.18
C ASP A 204 0.25 -1.25 14.19
N GLU A 205 -0.19 -0.21 13.50
CA GLU A 205 0.53 1.09 13.53
C GLU A 205 0.51 1.77 14.92
N SER A 206 -0.49 1.45 15.75
CA SER A 206 -0.69 2.03 17.07
C SER A 206 0.31 1.48 18.10
N ILE A 207 0.82 0.27 17.90
CA ILE A 207 1.80 -0.36 18.75
C ILE A 207 3.20 0.21 18.45
N THR A 208 3.91 0.57 19.52
CA THR A 208 5.30 1.03 19.47
C THR A 208 6.17 0.10 20.31
N VAL A 209 7.37 -0.23 19.84
CA VAL A 209 8.36 -0.92 20.67
C VAL A 209 8.81 0.02 21.76
N ARG A 210 9.02 -0.50 22.98
CA ARG A 210 9.54 0.28 24.11
C ARG A 210 10.78 1.11 23.66
N PRO A 211 10.81 2.44 23.85
CA PRO A 211 11.80 3.29 23.18
C PRO A 211 13.27 2.95 23.48
N ASP A 212 13.56 2.50 24.70
CA ASP A 212 14.90 2.05 25.12
C ASP A 212 15.31 0.76 24.38
N LEU A 213 14.40 -0.21 24.26
CA LEU A 213 14.63 -1.46 23.53
C LEU A 213 14.73 -1.23 22.01
N TRP A 214 13.92 -0.32 21.49
CA TRP A 214 14.01 0.12 20.09
C TRP A 214 15.40 0.69 19.80
N ALA A 215 15.83 1.68 20.59
CA ALA A 215 17.15 2.29 20.47
C ALA A 215 18.27 1.24 20.59
N ALA A 216 18.23 0.38 21.62
CA ALA A 216 19.21 -0.67 21.83
C ALA A 216 19.31 -1.66 20.65
N THR A 217 18.19 -1.94 19.99
CA THR A 217 18.15 -2.89 18.87
C THR A 217 18.68 -2.28 17.58
N ILE A 218 18.35 -1.02 17.29
CA ILE A 218 18.64 -0.39 15.99
C ILE A 218 19.88 0.52 16.00
N ASP A 219 20.46 0.84 17.15
CA ASP A 219 21.64 1.70 17.25
C ASP A 219 22.93 0.94 16.94
N TYR A 220 23.01 0.38 15.74
CA TYR A 220 24.21 -0.33 15.26
C TYR A 220 25.36 0.64 14.91
N ALA A 221 25.06 1.93 14.72
CA ALA A 221 26.02 2.94 14.32
C ALA A 221 26.94 3.37 15.48
N SER A 222 26.48 3.28 16.73
CA SER A 222 27.31 3.58 17.90
C SER A 222 28.39 2.54 18.14
N GLY A 223 28.17 1.29 17.69
CA GLY A 223 29.04 0.16 18.00
C GLY A 223 29.05 -0.21 19.49
N GLU A 224 28.18 0.40 20.31
CA GLU A 224 28.12 0.14 21.74
C GLU A 224 27.13 -0.99 22.04
N PRO A 225 27.52 -2.01 22.84
CA PRO A 225 26.55 -2.99 23.31
C PRO A 225 25.63 -2.35 24.36
N TYR A 226 24.36 -2.74 24.31
CA TYR A 226 23.34 -2.34 25.28
C TYR A 226 23.06 -3.48 26.27
N PHE A 227 22.80 -3.14 27.53
CA PHE A 227 22.43 -4.11 28.57
C PHE A 227 21.18 -3.64 29.31
N LEU A 228 20.47 -4.59 29.94
CA LEU A 228 19.36 -4.29 30.82
C LEU A 228 19.88 -3.97 32.24
N VAL A 229 19.51 -2.79 32.74
CA VAL A 229 19.84 -2.29 34.08
C VAL A 229 18.60 -1.66 34.71
N GLY A 230 18.13 -2.20 35.82
CA GLY A 230 16.83 -1.85 36.40
C GLY A 230 15.68 -2.03 35.40
N GLY A 231 15.73 -3.07 34.56
CA GLY A 231 14.74 -3.32 33.52
C GLY A 231 14.73 -2.33 32.34
N THR A 232 15.69 -1.40 32.26
CA THR A 232 15.83 -0.41 31.17
C THR A 232 17.08 -0.72 30.34
N ALA A 233 16.97 -0.63 29.02
CA ALA A 233 18.13 -0.78 28.14
C ALA A 233 19.05 0.45 28.23
N ARG A 234 20.33 0.24 28.52
CA ARG A 234 21.35 1.29 28.58
C ARG A 234 22.60 0.87 27.81
N PRO A 235 23.26 1.79 27.11
CA PRO A 235 24.53 1.49 26.46
C PRO A 235 25.61 1.25 27.51
N SER A 236 26.55 0.36 27.23
CA SER A 236 27.66 -0.03 28.11
C SER A 236 28.44 1.14 28.69
N SER A 237 28.62 2.21 27.91
CA SER A 237 29.28 3.46 28.31
C SER A 237 28.61 4.19 29.47
N ARG A 238 27.33 3.89 29.77
CA ARG A 238 26.50 4.55 30.79
C ARG A 238 26.11 3.64 31.95
N ILE A 239 26.77 2.49 32.09
CA ILE A 239 26.49 1.54 33.16
C ILE A 239 27.51 1.75 34.28
N GLU A 240 27.04 2.31 35.38
CA GLU A 240 27.77 2.34 36.65
C GLU A 240 27.32 1.14 37.49
N GLY A 241 28.01 0.00 37.36
CA GLY A 241 27.72 -1.22 38.12
C GLY A 241 27.66 -2.49 37.27
N SER A 242 27.20 -3.59 37.88
CA SER A 242 26.92 -4.83 37.15
C SER A 242 25.54 -4.74 36.48
N PRO A 243 25.39 -5.13 35.21
CA PRO A 243 24.08 -5.21 34.59
C PRO A 243 23.20 -6.27 35.26
N ASP A 244 21.87 -6.12 35.15
CA ASP A 244 20.91 -7.12 35.67
C ASP A 244 21.10 -8.45 34.94
N ILE A 245 21.36 -8.36 33.64
CA ILE A 245 21.58 -9.48 32.72
C ILE A 245 22.93 -9.25 32.05
N PRO A 246 23.91 -10.15 32.24
CA PRO A 246 25.26 -10.00 31.68
C PRO A 246 25.33 -10.27 30.18
N VAL A 247 24.20 -10.59 29.53
CA VAL A 247 24.08 -10.79 28.10
C VAL A 247 23.66 -9.47 27.44
N PRO A 248 24.37 -8.97 26.43
CA PRO A 248 23.97 -7.75 25.73
C PRO A 248 22.69 -7.98 24.92
N LEU A 249 21.88 -6.93 24.80
CA LEU A 249 20.69 -6.89 23.94
C LEU A 249 21.07 -7.10 22.47
N PRO A 250 20.13 -7.61 21.64
CA PRO A 250 20.44 -8.04 20.28
C PRO A 250 20.49 -6.85 19.31
N THR A 251 21.47 -5.96 19.46
CA THR A 251 21.72 -4.88 18.49
C THR A 251 21.94 -5.49 17.10
N ILE A 252 21.27 -4.93 16.08
CA ILE A 252 21.44 -5.37 14.70
C ILE A 252 22.80 -4.91 14.17
N THR A 253 23.22 -5.47 13.04
CA THR A 253 24.35 -4.94 12.27
C THR A 253 23.83 -4.25 11.02
N GLN A 254 24.70 -3.56 10.28
CA GLN A 254 24.34 -2.99 8.98
C GLN A 254 23.86 -4.08 8.01
N GLU A 255 24.49 -5.25 8.04
CA GLU A 255 24.17 -6.40 7.19
C GLU A 255 22.77 -6.94 7.50
N VAL A 256 22.40 -7.01 8.79
CA VAL A 256 21.05 -7.42 9.20
C VAL A 256 20.00 -6.40 8.72
N LEU A 257 20.28 -5.10 8.84
CA LEU A 257 19.36 -4.08 8.33
C LEU A 257 19.23 -4.15 6.80
N ASP A 258 20.32 -4.40 6.09
CA ASP A 258 20.28 -4.53 4.63
C ASP A 258 19.52 -5.77 4.19
N ALA A 259 19.64 -6.89 4.92
CA ALA A 259 18.81 -8.08 4.69
C ALA A 259 17.32 -7.76 4.88
N TRP A 260 16.95 -7.08 5.97
CA TRP A 260 15.57 -6.61 6.20
C TRP A 260 15.07 -5.68 5.09
N ARG A 261 15.92 -4.79 4.56
CA ARG A 261 15.55 -3.93 3.43
C ARG A 261 15.33 -4.74 2.15
N ALA A 262 16.18 -5.74 1.90
CA ALA A 262 16.07 -6.61 0.73
C ALA A 262 14.78 -7.45 0.80
N ASP A 263 14.52 -8.10 1.93
CA ASP A 263 13.29 -8.84 2.20
C ASP A 263 12.05 -7.97 2.02
N PHE A 264 12.10 -6.73 2.52
CA PHE A 264 11.03 -5.76 2.32
C PHE A 264 10.86 -5.41 0.83
N ALA A 265 11.93 -5.09 0.11
CA ALA A 265 11.85 -4.77 -1.31
C ALA A 265 11.31 -5.94 -2.13
N GLU A 266 11.76 -7.17 -1.88
CA GLU A 266 11.26 -8.38 -2.54
C GLU A 266 9.77 -8.59 -2.22
N SER A 267 9.35 -8.36 -0.98
CA SER A 267 7.94 -8.42 -0.63
C SER A 267 7.14 -7.41 -1.43
N ILE A 268 7.66 -6.19 -1.62
CA ILE A 268 7.05 -5.15 -2.45
C ILE A 268 6.97 -5.61 -3.89
N GLU A 269 7.95 -6.31 -4.45
CA GLU A 269 7.87 -6.86 -5.81
C GLU A 269 6.79 -7.92 -5.96
N ARG A 270 6.67 -8.83 -4.99
CA ARG A 270 5.57 -9.82 -4.96
C ARG A 270 4.22 -9.15 -4.79
N MET A 271 4.20 -8.07 -4.02
CA MET A 271 3.00 -7.34 -3.62
C MET A 271 2.57 -6.25 -4.59
N HIS A 272 3.46 -5.68 -5.39
CA HIS A 272 3.25 -4.68 -6.45
C HIS A 272 3.46 -5.39 -7.79
N GLY A 273 2.35 -5.88 -8.39
CA GLY A 273 2.32 -6.49 -9.71
C GLY A 273 2.98 -5.60 -10.77
N VAL A 274 3.10 -6.10 -12.00
CA VAL A 274 3.95 -5.52 -13.05
C VAL A 274 3.73 -3.99 -13.22
N ASP A 275 2.51 -3.52 -13.02
CA ASP A 275 2.03 -2.18 -13.38
C ASP A 275 2.55 -1.01 -12.52
N ASP A 276 3.19 -1.24 -11.37
CA ASP A 276 3.71 -0.16 -10.51
C ASP A 276 5.25 -0.03 -10.59
N GLU A 277 5.75 0.04 -11.84
CA GLU A 277 7.20 0.08 -12.16
C GLU A 277 7.92 1.25 -11.48
N ASP A 278 7.25 2.41 -11.34
CA ASP A 278 7.81 3.58 -10.68
C ASP A 278 8.03 3.37 -9.17
N VAL A 279 7.06 2.76 -8.48
CA VAL A 279 7.18 2.43 -7.05
C VAL A 279 8.29 1.41 -6.83
N ARG A 280 8.35 0.37 -7.68
CA ARG A 280 9.41 -0.65 -7.65
C ARG A 280 10.79 -0.06 -7.88
N ALA A 281 10.95 0.76 -8.92
CA ALA A 281 12.22 1.42 -9.23
C ALA A 281 12.68 2.31 -8.07
N ARG A 282 11.77 3.05 -7.43
CA ARG A 282 12.10 3.87 -6.25
C ARG A 282 12.47 3.04 -5.03
N ALA A 283 11.79 1.91 -4.80
CA ALA A 283 12.16 0.96 -3.74
C ALA A 283 13.55 0.36 -3.98
N GLN A 284 13.87 0.01 -5.23
CA GLN A 284 15.19 -0.52 -5.59
C GLN A 284 16.31 0.52 -5.40
N VAL A 285 16.07 1.79 -5.79
CA VAL A 285 17.03 2.87 -5.51
C VAL A 285 17.22 3.07 -4.01
N TRP A 286 16.13 3.04 -3.24
CA TRP A 286 16.20 3.13 -1.77
C TRP A 286 17.05 2.01 -1.15
N LEU A 287 16.87 0.78 -1.63
CA LEU A 287 17.64 -0.40 -1.21
C LEU A 287 19.12 -0.25 -1.59
N ASN A 288 19.42 -0.05 -2.87
CA ASN A 288 20.79 -0.02 -3.41
C ASN A 288 21.64 1.11 -2.82
N GLU A 289 21.04 2.28 -2.60
CA GLU A 289 21.74 3.46 -2.06
C GLU A 289 21.62 3.58 -0.53
N ARG A 290 21.04 2.58 0.15
CA ARG A 290 20.83 2.56 1.61
C ARG A 290 20.16 3.83 2.15
N ARG A 291 19.22 4.41 1.41
CA ARG A 291 18.59 5.69 1.78
C ARG A 291 17.75 5.55 3.06
N GLY A 292 17.52 6.66 3.76
CA GLY A 292 16.62 6.69 4.92
C GLY A 292 15.15 6.50 4.52
N THR A 293 14.29 6.17 5.50
CA THR A 293 12.86 5.90 5.28
C THR A 293 12.15 7.00 4.48
N ARG A 294 12.51 8.27 4.67
CA ARG A 294 11.89 9.41 3.94
C ARG A 294 12.10 9.38 2.42
N ALA A 295 13.05 8.59 1.92
CA ALA A 295 13.26 8.43 0.48
C ALA A 295 12.25 7.48 -0.18
N LEU A 296 11.59 6.61 0.61
CA LEU A 296 10.52 5.75 0.11
C LEU A 296 9.28 6.59 -0.28
N PRO A 297 8.48 6.14 -1.27
CA PRO A 297 7.13 6.66 -1.49
C PRO A 297 6.30 6.64 -0.20
N GLY A 298 5.43 7.63 0.02
CA GLY A 298 4.70 7.80 1.29
C GLY A 298 3.94 6.55 1.74
N VAL A 299 3.29 5.85 0.81
CA VAL A 299 2.58 4.58 1.07
C VAL A 299 3.53 3.50 1.59
N LEU A 300 4.76 3.44 1.07
CA LEU A 300 5.76 2.46 1.50
C LEU A 300 6.44 2.82 2.82
N GLN A 301 6.40 4.09 3.25
CA GLN A 301 7.00 4.50 4.52
C GLN A 301 6.29 3.87 5.72
N GLY A 302 4.95 3.85 5.70
CA GLY A 302 4.14 3.19 6.74
C GLY A 302 4.43 1.70 6.80
N LEU A 303 4.36 1.03 5.64
CA LEU A 303 4.63 -0.40 5.50
C LEU A 303 6.05 -0.78 5.95
N TRP A 304 7.07 0.00 5.57
CA TRP A 304 8.45 -0.23 6.01
C TRP A 304 8.59 -0.09 7.52
N ASN A 305 8.02 0.95 8.11
CA ASN A 305 8.10 1.15 9.56
C ASN A 305 7.38 0.02 10.32
N LEU A 306 6.25 -0.44 9.81
CA LEU A 306 5.52 -1.57 10.38
C LEU A 306 6.35 -2.87 10.30
N TYR A 307 6.92 -3.17 9.14
CA TYR A 307 7.82 -4.30 8.94
C TYR A 307 9.01 -4.24 9.89
N LEU A 308 9.67 -3.08 9.98
CA LEU A 308 10.83 -2.88 10.85
C LEU A 308 10.47 -3.09 12.34
N LYS A 309 9.32 -2.59 12.79
CA LYS A 309 8.80 -2.88 14.15
C LYS A 309 8.64 -4.38 14.37
N ARG A 310 8.02 -5.10 13.43
CA ARG A 310 7.82 -6.57 13.53
C ARG A 310 9.15 -7.30 13.62
N ALA A 311 10.11 -6.95 12.76
CA ALA A 311 11.44 -7.54 12.78
C ALA A 311 12.18 -7.29 14.11
N VAL A 312 12.06 -6.08 14.67
CA VAL A 312 12.65 -5.74 15.98
C VAL A 312 11.98 -6.52 17.12
N VAL A 313 10.65 -6.58 17.18
CA VAL A 313 9.97 -7.32 18.26
C VAL A 313 10.26 -8.81 18.18
N ALA A 314 10.26 -9.39 16.98
CA ALA A 314 10.66 -10.78 16.76
C ALA A 314 12.06 -11.06 17.32
N ARG A 315 13.05 -10.26 16.90
CA ARG A 315 14.44 -10.38 17.35
C ARG A 315 14.58 -10.25 18.87
N LEU A 316 13.85 -9.32 19.50
CA LEU A 316 13.85 -9.16 20.95
C LEU A 316 13.26 -10.39 21.65
N ARG A 317 12.16 -10.95 21.14
CA ARG A 317 11.55 -12.16 21.71
C ARG A 317 12.47 -13.37 21.59
N ASP A 318 13.10 -13.56 20.44
CA ASP A 318 14.07 -14.64 20.23
C ASP A 318 15.24 -14.52 21.21
N TRP A 319 15.70 -13.29 21.46
CA TRP A 319 16.74 -13.02 22.45
C TRP A 319 16.27 -13.31 23.89
N TYR A 320 15.07 -12.88 24.29
CA TYR A 320 14.51 -13.18 25.61
C TYR A 320 14.36 -14.70 25.81
N ALA A 321 13.86 -15.41 24.79
CA ALA A 321 13.73 -16.86 24.83
C ALA A 321 15.10 -17.56 24.92
N GLY A 322 16.08 -17.12 24.12
CA GLY A 322 17.44 -17.66 24.15
C GLY A 322 18.20 -17.38 25.44
N ALA A 323 17.84 -16.32 26.16
CA ALA A 323 18.39 -15.97 27.47
C ALA A 323 17.63 -16.61 28.65
N ASP A 324 16.60 -17.43 28.39
CA ASP A 324 15.69 -18.00 29.40
C ASP A 324 15.05 -16.94 30.31
N LEU A 325 14.63 -15.83 29.70
CA LEU A 325 14.02 -14.69 30.37
C LEU A 325 12.57 -14.50 29.95
N PRO A 326 11.67 -14.12 30.88
CA PRO A 326 10.30 -13.80 30.52
C PRO A 326 10.24 -12.52 29.67
N VAL A 327 9.45 -12.56 28.61
CA VAL A 327 9.22 -11.39 27.75
C VAL A 327 8.49 -10.31 28.57
N PRO A 328 9.00 -9.06 28.65
CA PRO A 328 8.32 -8.01 29.40
C PRO A 328 6.93 -7.71 28.82
N ALA A 329 5.91 -7.60 29.68
CA ALA A 329 4.55 -7.25 29.26
C ALA A 329 4.47 -5.89 28.53
N ASN A 330 5.45 -5.01 28.78
CA ASN A 330 5.58 -3.70 28.14
C ASN A 330 6.60 -3.67 26.98
N LEU A 331 6.96 -4.81 26.40
CA LEU A 331 7.82 -4.88 25.21
C LEU A 331 7.25 -3.99 24.08
N THR A 332 5.94 -4.04 23.93
CA THR A 332 5.13 -3.19 23.08
C THR A 332 4.29 -2.27 23.94
N ILE A 333 4.33 -0.97 23.64
CA ILE A 333 3.47 0.05 24.22
C ILE A 333 2.43 0.40 23.19
N GLU A 334 1.16 0.22 23.53
CA GLU A 334 0.06 0.85 22.80
C GLU A 334 0.27 2.36 22.87
N ARG A 335 0.57 2.97 21.73
CA ARG A 335 0.48 4.41 21.63
C ARG A 335 -1.00 4.70 21.80
N LYS A 336 -1.37 5.22 22.97
CA LYS A 336 -2.58 6.02 23.08
C LYS A 336 -2.38 7.15 22.10
N VAL A 337 -2.85 6.95 20.87
CA VAL A 337 -3.07 8.02 19.93
C VAL A 337 -4.09 8.85 20.68
N ALA A 338 -3.62 9.86 21.42
CA ALA A 338 -4.47 10.95 21.82
C ALA A 338 -5.09 11.33 20.49
N ARG A 339 -6.38 10.99 20.31
CA ARG A 339 -7.17 11.28 19.12
C ARG A 339 -7.00 12.78 18.98
N THR A 340 -5.98 13.15 18.22
CA THR A 340 -5.65 14.53 17.98
C THR A 340 -6.76 14.83 17.03
N GLN A 341 -7.85 15.39 17.58
CA GLN A 341 -9.04 15.66 16.78
C GLN A 341 -8.51 16.26 15.50
N PRO A 342 -8.80 15.62 14.35
CA PRO A 342 -8.15 15.96 13.09
C PRO A 342 -8.20 17.47 13.01
N ARG A 343 -7.02 18.10 13.05
CA ARG A 343 -6.92 19.54 13.26
C ARG A 343 -7.79 20.12 12.15
N PRO A 344 -8.94 20.76 12.48
CA PRO A 344 -9.96 20.99 11.47
C PRO A 344 -9.26 21.76 10.36
N SER A 345 -9.33 21.20 9.14
CA SER A 345 -8.70 21.81 7.98
C SER A 345 -9.10 23.30 7.93
N GLU A 346 -8.28 24.16 7.35
CA GLU A 346 -8.66 25.58 7.22
C GLU A 346 -10.04 25.71 6.56
N GLU A 347 -10.35 24.81 5.63
CA GLU A 347 -11.66 24.69 4.99
C GLU A 347 -12.78 24.28 5.97
N SER A 348 -12.54 23.30 6.86
CA SER A 348 -13.47 22.90 7.92
C SER A 348 -13.72 24.03 8.91
N ARG A 349 -12.68 24.76 9.32
CA ARG A 349 -12.80 25.92 10.22
C ARG A 349 -13.59 27.05 9.58
N LEU A 350 -13.32 27.33 8.31
CA LEU A 350 -14.06 28.33 7.54
C LEU A 350 -15.53 27.94 7.40
N ARG A 351 -15.81 26.67 7.12
CA ARG A 351 -17.18 26.14 7.02
C ARG A 351 -17.93 26.27 8.34
N GLU A 352 -17.32 25.87 9.45
CA GLU A 352 -17.93 26.00 10.78
C GLU A 352 -18.18 27.47 11.15
N ALA A 353 -17.22 28.36 10.86
CA ALA A 353 -17.38 29.79 11.09
C ALA A 353 -18.52 30.39 10.26
N LEU A 354 -18.62 30.04 8.97
CA LEU A 354 -19.72 30.49 8.11
C LEU A 354 -21.08 29.99 8.63
N ILE A 355 -21.18 28.73 9.02
CA ILE A 355 -22.41 28.17 9.60
C ILE A 355 -22.79 28.91 10.89
N ALA A 356 -21.84 29.18 11.78
CA ALA A 356 -22.07 29.90 13.02
C ALA A 356 -22.53 31.35 12.78
N THR A 357 -21.93 32.04 11.80
CA THR A 357 -22.32 33.40 11.40
C THR A 357 -23.73 33.42 10.81
N ILE A 358 -24.04 32.53 9.85
CA ILE A 358 -25.35 32.43 9.21
C ILE A 358 -26.46 32.17 10.24
N ARG A 359 -26.20 31.34 11.26
CA ARG A 359 -27.16 31.05 12.35
C ARG A 359 -27.45 32.26 13.24
N ARG A 360 -26.60 33.29 13.25
CA ARG A 360 -26.77 34.51 14.06
C ARG A 360 -27.30 35.70 13.26
N MET A 361 -27.37 35.59 11.93
CA MET A 361 -27.88 36.64 11.06
C MET A 361 -29.40 36.79 11.23
N SER A 362 -29.85 38.04 11.21
CA SER A 362 -31.25 38.43 11.12
C SER A 362 -31.84 38.10 9.75
N PRO A 363 -33.18 38.08 9.60
CA PRO A 363 -33.82 37.81 8.31
C PRO A 363 -33.39 38.77 7.19
N ASP A 364 -33.15 40.04 7.52
CA ASP A 364 -32.76 41.04 6.51
C ASP A 364 -31.28 40.89 6.13
N GLU A 365 -30.42 40.50 7.06
CA GLU A 365 -29.03 40.13 6.76
C GLU A 365 -28.97 38.88 5.88
N LEU A 366 -29.78 37.85 6.17
CA LEU A 366 -29.87 36.65 5.34
C LEU A 366 -30.33 36.94 3.91
N LYS A 367 -31.28 37.87 3.71
CA LYS A 367 -31.70 38.32 2.38
C LYS A 367 -30.58 39.05 1.62
N ALA A 368 -29.66 39.68 2.34
CA ALA A 368 -28.54 40.42 1.75
C ALA A 368 -27.33 39.53 1.44
N VAL A 369 -27.26 38.30 1.97
CA VAL A 369 -26.17 37.37 1.67
C VAL A 369 -26.23 36.97 0.19
N GLN A 370 -25.19 37.35 -0.56
CA GLN A 370 -25.01 36.89 -1.93
C GLN A 370 -24.21 35.59 -1.95
N LEU A 371 -24.86 34.50 -2.38
CA LEU A 371 -24.21 33.22 -2.63
C LEU A 371 -23.97 33.06 -4.13
N PRO A 372 -22.78 32.62 -4.56
CA PRO A 372 -22.54 32.32 -5.96
C PRO A 372 -23.46 31.18 -6.41
N ALA A 373 -24.01 31.27 -7.63
CA ALA A 373 -24.97 30.30 -8.17
C ALA A 373 -24.43 28.86 -8.15
N SER A 374 -23.12 28.68 -8.33
CA SER A 374 -22.46 27.38 -8.24
C SER A 374 -22.62 26.73 -6.86
N ALA A 375 -22.57 27.50 -5.77
CA ALA A 375 -22.75 26.98 -4.42
C ALA A 375 -24.20 26.51 -4.18
N LEU A 376 -25.18 27.22 -4.73
CA LEU A 376 -26.60 26.85 -4.60
C LEU A 376 -26.95 25.57 -5.36
N LEU A 377 -26.34 25.34 -6.52
CA LEU A 377 -26.53 24.13 -7.33
C LEU A 377 -26.05 22.85 -6.65
N HIS A 378 -25.16 22.94 -5.65
CA HIS A 378 -24.69 21.78 -4.90
C HIS A 378 -25.55 21.45 -3.66
N VAL A 379 -26.47 22.32 -3.27
CA VAL A 379 -27.30 22.17 -2.06
C VAL A 379 -28.72 21.71 -2.39
N LEU A 380 -29.20 22.01 -3.60
CA LEU A 380 -30.50 21.56 -4.07
C LEU A 380 -30.39 20.10 -4.57
N PRO A 381 -31.23 19.17 -4.07
CA PRO A 381 -31.19 17.75 -4.43
C PRO A 381 -31.57 17.46 -5.88
#